data_AF-A0A6V7IYK2-F1
#
_entry.id   AF-A0A6V7IYK2-F1
#
_cell.length_a   1.000
_cell.length_b   1.000
_cell.length_c   1.000
_cell.angle_alpha   90.00
_cell.angle_beta   90.00
_cell.angle_gamma   90.00
#
_symmetry.space_group_name_H-M   'P 1'
#
loop_
_entity.id
_entity.type
_entity.pdbx_description
1 polymer ?
#
loop_
_entity_poly.entity_id
_entity_poly.type
_entity_poly.pdbx_seq_one_letter_code
_entity_poly.pdbx_strand_id
1 'polypeptide(L)' 'MRSLISFLLGVLVVGLSADNDPPIVRTPLGVVSGFYNTSIDGRRYRAFEGIPFGKAPVGELRFE' A
#
# COMPACT_ATOMS: atom_id res chain seq x y z
N MET A 1 9.21 -38.79 11.25
CA MET A 1 10.03 -37.62 11.64
C MET A 1 10.32 -36.68 10.47
N ARG A 2 10.83 -37.16 9.33
CA ARG A 2 11.05 -36.31 8.13
C ARG A 2 9.79 -35.62 7.60
N SER A 3 8.67 -36.35 7.47
CA SER A 3 7.39 -35.77 7.02
C SER A 3 6.80 -34.74 8.00
N LEU A 4 7.01 -34.93 9.32
CA LEU A 4 6.57 -34.01 10.35
C LEU A 4 7.35 -32.70 10.30
N ILE A 5 8.67 -32.78 10.08
CA ILE A 5 9.53 -31.61 9.89
C ILE A 5 9.13 -30.88 8.61
N SER A 6 8.90 -31.58 7.49
CA SER A 6 8.45 -30.97 6.24
C SER A 6 7.09 -30.28 6.39
N PHE A 7 6.16 -30.88 7.15
CA PHE A 7 4.85 -30.30 7.43
C PHE A 7 4.97 -29.06 8.33
N LEU A 8 5.77 -29.11 9.39
CA LEU A 8 6.07 -27.97 10.25
C LEU A 8 6.76 -26.83 9.50
N LEU A 9 7.67 -27.14 8.59
CA LEU A 9 8.32 -26.15 7.72
C LEU A 9 7.31 -25.50 6.77
N GLY A 10 6.39 -26.28 6.19
CA GLY A 10 5.31 -25.77 5.36
C GLY A 10 4.38 -24.82 6.11
N VAL A 11 3.99 -25.18 7.33
CA VAL A 11 3.14 -24.32 8.20
C VAL A 11 3.88 -23.04 8.60
N LEU A 12 5.17 -23.13 8.94
CA LEU A 12 6.00 -21.97 9.30
C LEU A 12 6.14 -21.00 8.11
N VAL A 13 6.40 -21.51 6.92
CA VAL A 13 6.53 -20.70 5.69
C VAL A 13 5.22 -19.96 5.39
N VAL A 14 4.07 -20.63 5.51
CA VAL A 14 2.76 -20.00 5.32
C VAL A 14 2.50 -18.91 6.38
N GLY A 15 2.84 -19.16 7.65
CA GLY A 15 2.67 -18.19 8.74
C GLY A 15 3.55 -16.94 8.64
N LEU A 16 4.64 -16.99 7.87
CA LEU A 16 5.55 -15.85 7.64
C LEU A 16 5.16 -14.98 6.44
N SER A 17 4.07 -15.32 5.76
CA SER A 17 3.57 -14.53 4.62
C SER A 17 3.07 -13.18 5.12
N ALA A 18 3.86 -12.13 4.92
CA ALA A 18 3.40 -10.76 5.13
C ALA A 18 2.50 -10.37 3.95
N ASP A 19 1.23 -10.07 4.24
CA ASP A 19 0.33 -9.46 3.28
C ASP A 19 0.84 -8.04 2.97
N ASN A 20 1.49 -7.92 1.81
CA ASN A 20 2.15 -6.70 1.34
C ASN A 20 1.30 -5.98 0.29
N ASP A 21 0.00 -6.30 0.20
CA ASP A 21 -0.86 -5.64 -0.76
C ASP A 21 -0.90 -4.12 -0.46
N PRO A 22 -0.75 -3.28 -1.50
CA PRO A 22 -0.81 -1.84 -1.32
C PRO A 22 -2.22 -1.44 -0.83
N PRO A 23 -2.34 -0.45 0.06
CA PRO A 23 -3.65 0.03 0.47
C PRO A 23 -4.36 0.67 -0.73
N ILE A 24 -5.58 0.22 -1.02
CA ILE A 24 -6.42 0.74 -2.11
C ILE A 24 -7.64 1.45 -1.51
N VAL A 25 -8.00 2.62 -2.04
CA VAL A 25 -9.19 3.37 -1.63
C VAL A 25 -9.99 3.87 -2.85
N ARG A 26 -11.31 3.98 -2.70
CA ARG A 26 -12.20 4.59 -3.69
C ARG A 26 -12.45 6.06 -3.34
N THR A 27 -12.24 6.93 -4.31
CA THR A 27 -12.61 8.35 -4.26
C THR A 27 -13.75 8.61 -5.25
N PRO A 28 -14.42 9.78 -5.20
CA PRO A 28 -15.43 10.15 -6.20
C PRO A 28 -14.90 10.15 -7.64
N LEU A 29 -13.59 10.38 -7.84
CA LEU A 29 -12.97 10.49 -9.16
C LEU A 29 -12.26 9.20 -9.62
N GLY A 30 -12.22 8.16 -8.77
CA GLY A 30 -11.58 6.89 -9.13
C GLY A 30 -10.89 6.18 -7.96
N VAL A 31 -10.25 5.06 -8.29
CA VAL A 31 -9.49 4.23 -7.35
C VAL A 31 -8.07 4.79 -7.21
N VAL A 32 -7.57 4.88 -5.98
CA VAL A 32 -6.20 5.30 -5.67
C VAL A 32 -5.47 4.17 -4.94
N SER A 33 -4.26 3.86 -5.38
CA SER A 33 -3.32 2.97 -4.70
C SER A 33 -2.33 3.80 -3.89
N GLY A 34 -2.09 3.40 -2.65
CA GLY A 34 -1.11 4.01 -1.76
C GLY A 34 -0.03 3.02 -1.34
N PHE A 35 0.63 3.32 -0.23
CA PHE A 35 1.61 2.44 0.41
C PHE A 35 1.53 2.58 1.94
N TYR A 36 2.15 1.64 2.65
CA TYR A 36 2.33 1.76 4.09
C TYR A 36 3.65 2.46 4.38
N ASN A 37 3.63 3.42 5.31
CA ASN A 37 4.82 4.10 5.78
C ASN A 37 4.82 4.16 7.32
N THR A 38 5.94 4.56 7.90
CA THR A 38 6.16 4.59 9.35
C THR A 38 6.49 6.01 9.77
N SER A 39 5.76 6.53 10.76
CA SER A 39 6.05 7.83 11.34
C SER A 39 7.33 7.80 12.19
N ILE A 40 7.81 8.97 12.60
CA ILE A 40 9.02 9.08 13.43
C ILE A 40 8.86 8.34 14.77
N ASP A 41 7.66 8.30 15.35
CA ASP A 41 7.33 7.56 16.57
C ASP A 41 7.01 6.07 16.32
N GLY A 42 7.23 5.56 15.11
CA GLY A 42 7.10 4.14 14.78
C GLY A 42 5.68 3.68 14.40
N ARG A 43 4.71 4.59 14.27
CA ARG A 43 3.34 4.23 13.91
C ARG A 43 3.24 3.95 12.41
N ARG A 44 2.72 2.78 12.06
CA ARG A 44 2.40 2.44 10.67
C ARG A 44 1.13 3.17 10.23
N TYR A 45 1.19 3.83 9.08
CA TYR A 45 0.06 4.53 8.47
C TYR A 45 -0.05 4.22 6.97
N ARG A 46 -1.23 4.51 6.41
CA ARG A 46 -1.49 4.41 4.96
C ARG A 46 -1.24 5.77 4.33
N ALA A 47 -0.29 5.85 3.40
CA ALA A 47 0.07 7.05 2.67
C ALA A 47 -0.53 7.01 1.25
N PHE A 48 -1.20 8.09 0.86
CA PHE A 48 -1.70 8.28 -0.50
C PHE A 48 -1.22 9.66 -0.96
N GLU A 49 -0.25 9.69 -1.86
CA GLU A 49 0.46 10.91 -2.25
C GLU A 49 0.17 11.25 -3.72
N GLY A 50 0.28 12.53 -4.08
CA GLY A 50 0.12 12.98 -5.47
C GLY A 50 -1.29 12.85 -6.05
N ILE A 51 -2.33 12.74 -5.21
CA ILE A 51 -3.73 12.62 -5.70
C ILE A 51 -4.13 13.93 -6.41
N PRO A 52 -4.51 13.89 -7.70
CA PRO A 52 -4.95 15.08 -8.40
C PRO A 52 -6.30 15.57 -7.85
N PHE A 53 -6.37 16.85 -7.50
CA PHE A 53 -7.59 17.51 -7.03
C PHE A 53 -8.13 18.56 -8.01
N GLY A 54 -7.44 18.76 -9.14
CA GLY A 54 -7.79 19.71 -10.17
C GLY A 54 -7.03 19.41 -11.47
N LYS A 55 -7.36 20.14 -12.54
CA LYS A 55 -6.58 20.08 -13.78
C LYS A 55 -5.21 20.71 -13.54
N ALA A 56 -4.18 20.18 -14.20
CA ALA A 56 -2.84 20.76 -14.10
C ALA A 56 -2.85 22.21 -14.61
N PRO A 57 -2.28 23.18 -13.86
CA PRO A 57 -2.28 24.61 -14.22
C PRO A 57 -1.20 24.91 -15.27
N VAL A 58 -1.37 24.32 -16.46
CA VAL A 58 -0.43 24.42 -17.59
C VAL A 58 -1.14 25.00 -18.82
N GLY A 59 -0.37 25.56 -19.76
CA GLY A 59 -0.92 26.21 -20.95
C GLY A 59 -1.79 27.41 -20.58
N GLU A 60 -2.99 27.49 -21.16
CA GLU A 60 -3.99 28.54 -20.87
C GLU A 60 -4.48 28.51 -19.42
N LEU A 61 -4.30 27.40 -18.68
CA LEU A 61 -4.63 27.35 -17.25
C LEU A 61 -3.51 27.91 -16.35
N ARG A 62 -2.40 28.37 -16.94
CA ARG A 62 -1.33 29.01 -16.17
C ARG A 62 -1.80 30.41 -15.81
N PHE A 63 -1.87 30.66 -14.50
CA PHE A 63 -2.34 31.94 -13.91
C PHE A 63 -3.87 32.18 -13.98
N GLU A 64 -4.65 31.12 -14.20
CA GLU A 64 -6.13 31.11 -14.11
C GLU A 64 -6.63 30.36 -12.86
#